data_AF-A0A9P0JTE4-F1
#
_entry.id   AF-A0A9P0JTE4-F1
#
_cell.length_a   1.000
_cell.length_b   1.000
_cell.length_c   1.000
_cell.angle_alpha   90.00
_cell.angle_beta   90.00
_cell.angle_gamma   90.00
#
_symmetry.space_group_name_H-M   'P 1'
#
loop_
_entity.id
_entity.type
_entity.pdbx_description
1 polymer ?
#
loop_
_entity_poly.entity_id
_entity_poly.type
_entity_poly.pdbx_seq_one_letter_code
_entity_poly.pdbx_strand_id
1 'polypeptide(L)'
;MKIEPSAVQVPVTNFDGLAQEGALRKHGNLFNGTSKRALVVGPSGSGKTNVMISLLTHPSGLRLENVYLYCKSLYQPKYKYLRELLTPLREIGYYEYSEDENIAT
;
A
#
# COMPACT_ATOMS: atom_id res chain seq x y z
N MET A 1 13.33 -22.53 -8.05
CA MET A 1 13.10 -21.07 -7.93
C MET A 1 14.33 -20.48 -7.23
N LYS A 2 15.05 -19.57 -7.88
CA LYS A 2 16.21 -18.91 -7.27
C LYS A 2 15.71 -17.64 -6.57
N ILE A 3 15.94 -17.54 -5.27
CA ILE A 3 15.55 -16.36 -4.48
C ILE A 3 16.72 -15.38 -4.57
N GLU A 4 16.47 -14.22 -5.17
CA GLU A 4 17.46 -13.15 -5.25
C GLU A 4 17.02 -11.99 -4.33
N PRO A 5 17.81 -11.64 -3.31
CA PRO A 5 17.46 -10.56 -2.41
C PRO A 5 17.51 -9.21 -3.14
N SER A 6 16.54 -8.34 -2.85
CA SER A 6 16.54 -6.97 -3.33
C SER A 6 17.72 -6.19 -2.73
N ALA A 7 18.38 -5.36 -3.54
CA ALA A 7 19.40 -4.42 -3.07
C ALA A 7 18.82 -3.33 -2.14
N VAL A 8 17.52 -3.06 -2.27
CA VAL A 8 16.78 -2.11 -1.43
C VAL A 8 15.95 -2.89 -0.41
N GLN A 9 16.15 -2.58 0.87
CA GLN A 9 15.33 -3.08 1.96
C GLN A 9 14.34 -2.01 2.41
N VAL A 10 13.07 -2.40 2.51
CA VAL A 10 12.00 -1.53 3.05
C VAL A 10 11.61 -2.08 4.41
N PRO A 11 11.89 -1.37 5.52
CA PRO A 11 11.49 -1.82 6.84
C PRO A 11 9.97 -1.79 6.96
N VAL A 12 9.41 -2.85 7.55
CA VAL A 12 7.98 -2.90 7.87
C VAL A 12 7.79 -2.37 9.28
N THR A 13 7.14 -1.22 9.38
CA THR A 13 6.82 -0.57 10.65
C THR A 13 5.41 -0.97 11.10
N ASN A 14 5.19 -1.03 12.41
CA ASN A 14 3.83 -1.17 12.90
C ASN A 14 3.10 0.18 12.80
N PHE A 15 1.98 0.21 12.08
CA PHE A 15 1.10 1.38 11.94
C PHE A 15 -0.13 1.31 12.85
N ASP A 16 -0.15 0.40 13.82
CA ASP A 16 -1.17 0.38 14.87
C ASP A 16 -1.03 1.64 15.74
N GLY A 17 -2.05 2.51 15.73
CA GLY A 17 -2.12 3.69 16.59
C GLY A 17 -1.33 4.93 16.15
N LEU A 18 -0.81 4.97 14.91
CA LEU A 18 -0.02 6.10 14.40
C LEU A 18 -0.64 6.73 13.16
N ALA A 19 -0.76 8.06 13.18
CA ALA A 19 -0.73 8.91 11.98
C ALA A 19 0.72 9.37 11.82
N GLN A 20 1.52 8.71 10.96
CA GLN A 20 2.85 9.24 10.66
C GLN A 20 2.75 10.37 9.64
N GLU A 21 3.32 11.53 9.99
CA GLU A 21 3.56 12.64 9.10
C GLU A 21 4.92 12.46 8.40
N GLY A 22 4.89 12.39 7.08
CA GLY A 22 6.09 12.30 6.26
C GLY A 22 5.77 12.63 4.81
N ALA A 23 6.65 13.37 4.15
CA ALA A 23 6.51 13.69 2.75
C ALA A 23 6.66 12.42 1.91
N LEU A 24 5.53 11.91 1.42
CA LEU A 24 5.44 10.76 0.55
C LEU A 24 6.09 11.05 -0.80
N ARG A 25 6.97 10.13 -1.25
CA ARG A 25 7.44 10.13 -2.64
C ARG A 25 6.65 9.09 -3.42
N LYS A 26 6.06 9.55 -4.54
CA LYS A 26 5.22 8.75 -5.45
C LYS A 26 5.90 7.47 -5.95
N HIS A 27 7.21 7.52 -6.19
CA HIS A 27 7.93 6.49 -6.93
C HIS A 27 9.28 6.17 -6.31
N GLY A 28 9.38 4.96 -5.74
CA GLY A 28 10.65 4.40 -5.33
C GLY A 28 11.31 3.53 -6.41
N ASN A 29 12.55 3.11 -6.15
CA ASN A 29 13.32 2.25 -7.04
C ASN A 29 13.34 0.78 -6.58
N LEU A 30 12.39 0.34 -5.72
CA LEU A 30 12.38 -1.00 -5.12
C LEU A 30 12.54 -2.14 -6.14
N PHE A 31 11.97 -1.96 -7.33
CA PHE A 31 12.04 -2.94 -8.42
C PHE A 31 12.74 -2.39 -9.67
N ASN A 32 13.67 -1.45 -9.51
CA ASN A 32 14.41 -0.81 -10.60
C ASN A 32 13.49 -0.29 -11.73
N GLY A 33 12.29 0.20 -11.37
CA GLY A 33 11.29 0.68 -12.32
C GLY A 33 10.55 -0.40 -13.12
N THR A 34 10.79 -1.69 -12.84
CA THR A 34 10.05 -2.79 -13.48
C THR A 34 8.73 -3.08 -12.78
N SER A 35 7.67 -3.27 -13.55
CA SER A 35 6.36 -3.66 -13.03
C SER A 35 6.39 -5.11 -12.53
N LYS A 36 6.00 -5.32 -11.27
CA LYS A 36 5.87 -6.65 -10.66
C LYS A 36 4.45 -6.84 -10.14
N ARG A 37 3.93 -8.07 -10.29
CA ARG A 37 2.67 -8.49 -9.66
C ARG A 37 3.02 -9.30 -8.41
N ALA A 38 2.50 -8.87 -7.27
CA ALA A 38 2.68 -9.56 -6.00
C ALA A 38 1.32 -9.87 -5.36
N LEU A 39 1.25 -10.98 -4.65
CA LEU A 39 0.11 -11.37 -3.84
C LEU A 39 0.60 -11.57 -2.40
N VAL A 40 0.04 -10.82 -1.46
CA VAL A 40 0.37 -10.92 -0.04
C VAL A 40 -0.78 -11.65 0.66
N VAL A 41 -0.53 -12.89 1.10
CA VAL A 41 -1.54 -13.76 1.74
C VAL A 41 -1.10 -14.10 3.17
N GLY A 42 -2.07 -14.12 4.09
CA GLY A 42 -1.83 -14.53 5.47
C GLY A 42 -3.07 -14.34 6.35
N PRO A 43 -3.12 -14.98 7.54
CA PRO A 43 -4.23 -14.87 8.49
C PRO A 43 -4.55 -13.42 8.90
N SER A 44 -5.73 -13.19 9.48
CA SER A 44 -6.04 -11.88 10.07
C SER A 44 -4.97 -11.48 11.09
N GLY A 45 -4.59 -10.20 11.13
CA GLY A 45 -3.52 -9.70 12.01
C GLY A 45 -2.08 -10.02 11.57
N SER A 46 -1.85 -10.76 10.47
CA SER A 46 -0.49 -11.13 10.02
C SER A 46 0.37 -9.98 9.45
N GLY A 47 -0.05 -8.72 9.63
CA GLY A 47 0.71 -7.55 9.18
C GLY A 47 0.59 -7.20 7.69
N LYS A 48 -0.28 -7.86 6.90
CA LYS A 48 -0.44 -7.58 5.44
C LYS A 48 -0.62 -6.10 5.13
N THR A 49 -1.52 -5.44 5.86
CA THR A 49 -1.80 -4.01 5.69
C THR A 49 -0.59 -3.16 6.06
N ASN A 50 0.17 -3.54 7.10
CA ASN A 50 1.39 -2.82 7.48
C ASN A 50 2.47 -2.95 6.41
N VAL A 51 2.65 -4.15 5.84
CA VAL A 51 3.56 -4.38 4.70
C VAL A 51 3.17 -3.50 3.52
N MET A 52 1.88 -3.48 3.17
CA MET A 52 1.37 -2.64 2.09
C MET A 52 1.64 -1.15 2.38
N ILE A 53 1.29 -0.64 3.56
CA ILE A 53 1.50 0.76 3.92
C ILE A 53 3.00 1.12 3.88
N SER A 54 3.89 0.30 4.44
CA SER A 54 5.34 0.53 4.34
C SER A 54 5.83 0.60 2.90
N LEU A 55 5.31 -0.27 2.03
CA LEU A 55 5.64 -0.25 0.61
C LEU A 55 5.13 1.00 -0.11
N LEU A 56 4.00 1.57 0.34
CA LEU A 56 3.42 2.80 -0.19
C LEU A 56 4.16 4.05 0.31
N THR A 57 4.50 4.09 1.60
CA THR A 57 5.04 5.29 2.26
C THR A 57 6.53 5.47 2.11
N HIS A 58 7.28 4.37 1.94
CA HIS A 58 8.72 4.45 1.92
C HIS A 58 9.23 5.21 0.69
N PRO A 59 10.23 6.11 0.81
CA PRO A 59 10.76 6.86 -0.33
C PRO A 59 11.32 5.98 -1.45
N SER A 60 11.83 4.80 -1.09
CA SER A 60 12.30 3.77 -2.02
C SER A 60 11.26 2.68 -2.26
N GLY A 61 9.99 2.92 -1.94
CA GLY A 61 8.87 1.98 -2.02
C GLY A 61 8.37 1.71 -3.44
N LEU A 62 7.10 1.34 -3.56
CA LEU A 62 6.49 0.98 -4.83
C LEU A 62 6.23 2.20 -5.71
N ARG A 63 6.22 1.94 -7.03
CA ARG A 63 5.68 2.86 -8.02
C ARG A 63 4.26 2.44 -8.32
N LEU A 64 3.30 3.32 -8.09
CA LEU A 64 1.89 3.04 -8.29
C LEU A 64 1.24 4.17 -9.05
N GLU A 65 0.33 3.78 -9.93
CA GLU A 65 -0.56 4.70 -10.64
C GLU A 65 -1.94 4.68 -10.01
N ASN A 66 -2.42 3.50 -9.62
CA ASN A 66 -3.76 3.31 -9.05
C ASN A 66 -3.69 2.40 -7.82
N VAL A 67 -4.49 2.73 -6.81
CA VAL A 67 -4.72 1.96 -5.59
C VAL A 67 -6.22 1.70 -5.48
N TYR A 68 -6.58 0.43 -5.46
CA TYR A 68 -7.95 -0.03 -5.30
C TYR A 68 -8.10 -0.71 -3.94
N LEU A 69 -8.88 -0.13 -3.05
CA LEU A 69 -9.16 -0.66 -1.73
C LEU A 69 -10.53 -1.35 -1.72
N TYR A 70 -10.51 -2.67 -1.58
CA TYR A 70 -11.72 -3.49 -1.41
C TYR A 70 -11.85 -3.94 0.04
N CYS A 71 -12.80 -3.39 0.77
CA CYS A 71 -13.05 -3.79 2.15
C CYS A 71 -14.47 -3.47 2.61
N LYS A 72 -15.14 -4.44 3.25
CA LYS A 72 -16.46 -4.23 3.87
C LYS A 72 -16.43 -3.21 5.02
N SER A 73 -15.26 -2.98 5.63
CA SER A 73 -15.11 -2.15 6.83
C SER A 73 -14.18 -0.96 6.60
N LEU A 74 -14.43 -0.15 5.58
CA LEU A 74 -13.65 1.06 5.27
C LEU A 74 -13.55 2.06 6.44
N TYR A 75 -14.45 1.98 7.41
CA TYR A 75 -14.45 2.84 8.59
C TYR A 75 -13.31 2.54 9.60
N GLN A 76 -12.58 1.42 9.44
CA GLN A 76 -11.50 1.09 10.36
C GLN A 76 -10.35 2.12 10.28
N PRO A 77 -9.69 2.46 11.40
CA PRO A 77 -8.68 3.52 11.45
C PRO A 77 -7.55 3.40 10.42
N LYS A 78 -7.10 2.19 10.10
CA LYS A 78 -6.03 1.97 9.10
C LYS A 78 -6.42 2.39 7.69
N TYR A 79 -7.68 2.20 7.31
CA TYR A 79 -8.16 2.58 5.98
C TYR A 79 -8.41 4.09 5.90
N LYS A 80 -8.86 4.71 6.99
CA LYS A 80 -8.91 6.18 7.11
C LYS A 80 -7.51 6.79 6.96
N TYR A 81 -6.52 6.25 7.66
CA TYR A 81 -5.12 6.67 7.51
C TYR A 81 -4.64 6.51 6.07
N LEU A 82 -4.89 5.36 5.43
CA LEU A 82 -4.51 5.12 4.04
C LEU A 82 -5.13 6.14 3.08
N ARG A 83 -6.42 6.49 3.29
CA ARG A 83 -7.11 7.51 2.52
C ARG A 83 -6.48 8.89 2.72
N GLU A 84 -6.28 9.31 3.96
CA GLU A 84 -5.64 10.60 4.29
C GLU A 84 -4.23 10.71 3.72
N LEU A 85 -3.53 9.58 3.68
CA LEU A 85 -2.17 9.45 3.17
C LEU A 85 -2.11 9.58 1.63
N LEU A 86 -3.03 8.96 0.90
CA LEU A 86 -3.01 8.90 -0.56
C LEU A 86 -3.78 10.03 -1.24
N THR A 87 -4.83 10.57 -0.61
CA THR A 87 -5.67 11.65 -1.18
C THR A 87 -4.87 12.89 -1.61
N PRO A 88 -3.83 13.35 -0.88
CA PRO A 88 -3.01 14.48 -1.30
C PRO A 88 -2.18 14.21 -2.57
N LEU A 89 -1.92 12.95 -2.90
CA LEU A 89 -1.11 12.53 -4.05
C LEU A 89 -1.96 12.49 -5.32
N ARG A 90 -2.22 13.67 -5.91
CA ARG A 90 -3.09 13.84 -7.10
C ARG A 90 -2.72 12.96 -8.31
N GLU A 91 -1.48 12.48 -8.35
CA GLU A 91 -0.99 11.63 -9.43
C GLU A 91 -1.24 10.13 -9.22
N ILE A 92 -1.85 9.74 -8.09
CA ILE A 92 -2.25 8.37 -7.77
C ILE A 92 -3.78 8.31 -7.74
N GLY A 93 -4.38 7.47 -8.58
CA GLY A 93 -5.80 7.17 -8.50
C GLY A 93 -6.08 6.34 -7.24
N TYR A 94 -6.93 6.82 -6.34
CA TYR A 94 -7.33 6.08 -5.14
C TYR A 94 -8.83 5.81 -5.19
N TYR A 95 -9.19 4.52 -5.16
CA TYR A 95 -10.56 4.04 -5.36
C TYR A 95 -10.96 3.11 -4.22
N GLU A 96 -12.10 3.36 -3.57
CA GLU A 96 -12.61 2.58 -2.44
C GLU A 96 -13.90 1.84 -2.84
N TYR A 97 -14.00 0.59 -2.43
CA TYR A 97 -15.15 -0.27 -2.71
C TYR A 97 -15.50 -1.08 -1.46
N SER A 98 -16.74 -0.93 -0.98
CA SER A 98 -17.27 -1.67 0.18
C SER A 98 -18.22 -2.81 -0.17
N GLU A 99 -18.74 -2.80 -1.39
CA GLU A 99 -19.73 -3.76 -1.88
C GLU A 99 -19.24 -4.44 -3.16
N ASP A 100 -19.61 -5.71 -3.31
CA ASP A 100 -19.15 -6.58 -4.39
C ASP A 100 -19.74 -6.16 -5.77
N GLU A 101 -20.81 -5.34 -5.80
CA GLU A 101 -21.51 -4.96 -7.03
C GLU A 101 -20.73 -3.99 -7.94
N ASN A 102 -19.67 -3.34 -7.45
CA ASN A 102 -18.92 -2.34 -8.22
C ASN A 102 -17.66 -2.88 -8.94
N ILE A 103 -17.50 -4.20 -9.04
CA ILE A 103 -16.24 -4.83 -9.52
C ILE A 103 -16.29 -5.23 -11.00
N ALA A 104 -17.45 -5.18 -11.65
CA ALA A 104 -17.62 -5.61 -13.04
C ALA A 104 -18.21 -4.50 -13.94
N THR A 105 -17.39 -3.53 -14.31
CA THR A 105 -17.66 -2.65 -15.46
C THR A 105 -16.38 -2.26 -16.18
#